data_AF-A0A6A0GR37-F1
#
_entry.id   AF-A0A6A0GR37-F1
#
_cell.length_a   1.000
_cell.length_b   1.000
_cell.length_c   1.000
_cell.angle_alpha   90.00
_cell.angle_beta   90.00
_cell.angle_gamma   90.00
#
_symmetry.space_group_name_H-M   'P 1'
#
loop_
_entity.id
_entity.type
_entity.pdbx_description
1 polymer ?
#
loop_
_entity_poly.entity_id
_entity_poly.type
_entity_poly.pdbx_seq_one_letter_code
_entity_poly.pdbx_strand_id
1 'polypeptide(L)'
;MAQVFHPYALASLLPDDVRRYYRYDGSLTTGVFNEAVVWTVFAQPLHVSRAQLTKLRTLKDEQGGILQNNFRTPQPINKRKVYRSWL
;
A
#
# COMPACT_ATOMS: atom_id res chain seq x y z
N MET A 1 34.15 4.49 2.04
CA MET A 1 33.01 5.04 1.28
C MET A 1 31.90 5.35 2.27
N ALA A 2 31.75 6.60 2.71
CA ALA A 2 30.65 6.99 3.59
C ALA A 2 29.35 6.96 2.78
N GLN A 3 28.42 6.09 3.16
CA GLN A 3 27.10 6.03 2.55
C GLN A 3 26.34 7.29 3.01
N VAL A 4 26.22 8.27 2.12
CA VAL A 4 25.47 9.51 2.41
C VAL A 4 24.00 9.13 2.57
N PHE A 5 23.51 9.11 3.81
CA PHE A 5 22.08 8.99 4.09
C PHE A 5 21.42 10.31 3.69
N HIS A 6 20.69 10.30 2.57
CA HIS A 6 19.76 11.37 2.24
C HIS A 6 18.41 11.01 2.87
N PRO A 7 17.98 11.68 3.95
CA PRO A 7 16.69 11.38 4.56
C PRO A 7 15.59 11.72 3.55
N TYR A 8 14.91 10.69 3.06
CA TYR A 8 13.71 10.85 2.25
C TYR A 8 12.52 11.15 3.17
N ALA A 9 11.81 12.24 2.90
CA ALA A 9 10.59 12.56 3.64
C ALA A 9 9.51 11.53 3.31
N LEU A 10 9.01 10.79 4.31
CA LEU A 10 7.97 9.77 4.11
C LEU A 10 6.69 10.34 3.48
N ALA A 11 6.39 11.62 3.73
CA ALA A 11 5.27 12.32 3.10
C ALA A 11 5.35 12.31 1.56
N SER A 12 6.55 12.22 0.97
CA SER A 12 6.72 12.11 -0.48
C SER A 12 6.25 10.76 -1.07
N LEU A 13 5.95 9.79 -0.21
CA LEU A 13 5.36 8.50 -0.59
C LEU A 13 3.82 8.50 -0.51
N LEU A 14 3.21 9.64 -0.19
CA LEU A 14 1.76 9.81 -0.15
C LEU A 14 1.27 10.54 -1.41
N PRO A 15 -0.02 10.39 -1.79
CA PRO A 15 -0.64 11.21 -2.83
C PRO A 15 -0.70 12.69 -2.44
N ASP A 16 -0.86 13.56 -3.44
CA ASP A 16 -0.94 15.01 -3.22
C ASP A 16 -2.12 15.42 -2.33
N ASP A 17 -3.32 14.82 -2.53
CA ASP A 17 -4.50 15.08 -1.70
C ASP A 17 -4.76 13.96 -0.68
N VAL A 18 -4.10 14.04 0.47
CA VAL A 18 -4.31 13.14 1.60
C VAL A 18 -5.63 13.37 2.35
N ARG A 19 -6.38 14.43 2.02
CA ARG A 19 -7.64 14.75 2.72
C ARG A 19 -8.80 13.89 2.25
N ARG A 20 -8.71 13.31 1.05
CA ARG A 20 -9.72 12.42 0.47
C ARG A 20 -9.30 10.97 0.67
N TYR A 21 -9.97 10.26 1.56
CA TYR A 21 -9.75 8.83 1.81
C TYR A 21 -11.04 8.08 2.17
N TYR A 22 -11.00 6.78 1.96
CA TYR A 22 -11.97 5.83 2.49
C TYR A 22 -11.47 5.23 3.80
N ARG A 23 -12.39 4.92 4.71
CA ARG A 23 -12.10 4.40 6.05
C ARG A 23 -13.03 3.23 6.39
N TYR A 24 -12.48 2.11 6.85
CA TYR A 24 -13.28 0.94 7.26
C TYR A 24 -12.51 0.00 8.20
N ASP A 25 -13.24 -0.79 8.99
CA ASP A 25 -12.69 -1.86 9.82
C ASP A 25 -12.39 -3.11 8.98
N GLY A 26 -11.19 -3.62 9.09
CA GLY A 26 -10.74 -4.79 8.36
C GLY A 26 -9.66 -5.57 9.08
N SER A 27 -8.94 -6.36 8.30
CA SER A 27 -7.96 -7.32 8.82
C SER A 27 -6.57 -7.08 8.25
N LEU A 28 -5.60 -7.78 8.82
CA LEU A 28 -4.34 -8.05 8.14
C LEU A 28 -4.61 -8.80 6.82
N THR A 29 -3.81 -8.50 5.80
CA THR A 29 -3.88 -9.16 4.48
C THR A 29 -2.93 -10.36 4.36
N THR A 30 -2.17 -10.65 5.41
CA THR A 30 -1.19 -11.76 5.50
C THR A 30 -1.27 -12.46 6.86
N GLY A 31 -0.67 -13.66 6.95
CA GLY A 31 -0.59 -14.41 8.20
C GLY A 31 -1.95 -14.91 8.68
N VAL A 32 -2.22 -14.73 9.98
CA VAL A 32 -3.46 -15.19 10.65
C VAL A 32 -4.69 -14.33 10.34
N PHE A 33 -4.55 -13.27 9.51
CA PHE A 33 -5.66 -12.44 9.06
C PHE A 33 -6.50 -11.79 10.17
N ASN A 34 -5.88 -11.42 11.30
CA ASN A 34 -6.59 -10.81 12.44
C ASN A 34 -7.36 -9.55 12.04
N GLU A 35 -8.63 -9.45 12.47
CA GLU A 35 -9.51 -8.29 12.29
C GLU A 35 -9.17 -7.17 13.29
N ALA A 36 -7.96 -6.62 13.14
CA ALA A 36 -7.39 -5.62 14.05
C ALA A 36 -6.96 -4.33 13.35
N VAL A 37 -7.35 -4.12 12.08
CA VAL A 37 -6.86 -3.01 11.26
C VAL A 37 -8.00 -2.05 10.92
N VAL A 38 -7.78 -0.76 11.22
CA VAL A 38 -8.63 0.32 10.71
C VAL A 38 -7.97 0.88 9.45
N TRP A 39 -8.50 0.51 8.28
CA TRP A 39 -7.91 0.85 6.99
C TRP A 39 -8.17 2.29 6.59
N THR A 40 -7.14 2.99 6.10
CA THR A 40 -7.26 4.26 5.37
C THR A 40 -6.76 4.07 3.95
N VAL A 41 -7.63 4.27 2.97
CA VAL A 41 -7.29 4.16 1.55
C VAL A 41 -7.48 5.52 0.90
N PHE A 42 -6.39 6.20 0.54
CA PHE A 42 -6.48 7.50 -0.14
C PHE A 42 -7.20 7.37 -1.49
N ALA A 43 -8.00 8.38 -1.82
CA ALA A 43 -8.81 8.39 -3.04
C ALA A 43 -7.96 8.59 -4.30
N GLN A 44 -6.84 9.30 -4.17
CA GLN A 44 -5.87 9.47 -5.24
C GLN A 44 -4.71 8.47 -5.09
N PRO A 45 -4.18 7.93 -6.19
CA PRO A 45 -2.97 7.13 -6.17
C PRO A 45 -1.71 8.01 -6.12
N LEU A 46 -0.60 7.43 -5.67
CA LEU A 46 0.73 7.96 -5.98
C LEU A 46 1.16 7.44 -7.35
N HIS A 47 1.52 8.34 -8.26
CA HIS A 47 2.04 7.97 -9.57
C HIS A 47 3.54 7.68 -9.51
N VAL A 48 3.96 6.63 -10.21
CA VAL A 48 5.37 6.27 -10.36
C VAL A 48 5.71 6.09 -11.84
N SER A 49 6.96 6.34 -12.20
CA SER A 49 7.43 6.12 -13.56
C SER A 49 7.41 4.63 -13.92
N ARG A 50 7.34 4.35 -15.22
CA ARG A 50 7.42 2.98 -15.74
C ARG A 50 8.74 2.31 -15.32
N ALA A 51 9.85 3.04 -15.33
CA ALA A 51 11.15 2.54 -14.93
C ALA A 51 11.19 2.11 -13.45
N GLN A 52 10.61 2.91 -12.56
CA GLN A 52 10.47 2.54 -11.14
C GLN A 52 9.61 1.29 -10.96
N LEU A 53 8.47 1.21 -11.65
CA LEU A 53 7.59 0.05 -11.57
C LEU A 53 8.26 -1.23 -12.10
N THR A 54 9.01 -1.13 -13.21
CA THR A 54 9.79 -2.26 -13.75
C THR A 54 10.80 -2.74 -12.72
N LYS A 55 11.58 -1.82 -12.12
CA LYS A 55 12.57 -2.17 -11.09
C LYS A 55 11.94 -2.89 -9.89
N LEU A 56 10.77 -2.45 -9.44
CA LEU A 56 10.02 -3.10 -8.36
C LEU A 56 9.59 -4.52 -8.74
N ARG A 57 9.13 -4.73 -9.99
CA ARG A 57 8.63 -6.03 -10.49
C ARG A 57 9.73 -7.03 -10.84
N THR A 58 11.00 -6.61 -10.86
CA THR A 58 12.14 -7.52 -11.06
C THR A 58 12.86 -7.87 -9.76
N LEU A 59 12.35 -7.42 -8.60
CA LEU A 59 12.92 -7.80 -7.31
C LEU A 59 12.79 -9.30 -7.09
N LYS A 60 13.76 -9.85 -6.34
CA LYS A 60 13.83 -11.27 -6.03
C LYS A 60 13.61 -11.50 -4.54
N ASP A 61 13.04 -12.66 -4.20
CA ASP A 61 12.99 -13.17 -2.84
C ASP A 61 14.36 -13.71 -2.38
N GLU A 62 14.42 -14.20 -1.14
CA GLU A 62 15.63 -14.77 -0.53
C GLU A 62 16.11 -16.04 -1.26
N GLN A 63 15.23 -16.71 -1.99
CA GLN A 63 15.51 -17.92 -2.77
C GLN A 63 15.90 -17.58 -4.22
N GLY A 64 15.94 -16.30 -4.59
CA GLY A 64 16.31 -15.81 -5.92
C GLY A 64 15.18 -15.85 -6.96
N GLY A 65 13.96 -16.20 -6.56
CA GLY A 65 12.75 -16.18 -7.39
C GLY A 65 12.22 -14.76 -7.57
N ILE A 66 11.62 -14.45 -8.72
CA ILE A 66 11.01 -13.12 -8.95
C ILE A 66 9.81 -12.96 -8.01
N LEU A 67 9.80 -11.87 -7.23
CA LEU A 67 8.71 -11.55 -6.32
C LEU A 67 7.50 -11.03 -7.12
N GLN A 68 6.51 -11.90 -7.31
CA GLN A 68 5.31 -11.62 -8.08
C GLN A 68 4.05 -12.09 -7.33
N ASN A 69 2.89 -11.54 -7.71
CA ASN A 69 1.58 -11.88 -7.13
C ASN A 69 1.54 -11.80 -5.58
N ASN A 70 2.32 -10.89 -5.00
CA ASN A 70 2.45 -10.68 -3.57
C ASN A 70 1.32 -9.82 -2.98
N PHE A 71 0.08 -10.15 -3.32
CA PHE A 71 -1.12 -9.46 -2.85
C PHE A 71 -2.23 -10.45 -2.52
N ARG A 72 -3.17 -10.04 -1.66
CA ARG A 72 -4.40 -10.79 -1.38
C ARG A 72 -5.52 -10.29 -2.31
N THR A 73 -6.35 -11.19 -2.80
CA THR A 73 -7.53 -10.83 -3.59
C THR A 73 -8.56 -10.06 -2.75
N PRO A 74 -9.38 -9.19 -3.36
CA PRO A 74 -10.48 -8.53 -2.66
C PRO A 74 -11.39 -9.53 -1.95
N GLN A 75 -11.79 -9.20 -0.72
CA GLN A 75 -12.66 -10.04 0.11
C GLN A 75 -14.09 -9.48 0.12
N PRO A 76 -15.12 -10.30 0.37
CA PRO A 76 -16.50 -9.84 0.44
C PRO A 76 -16.69 -8.70 1.45
N ILE A 77 -17.43 -7.66 1.09
CA ILE A 77 -17.66 -6.50 1.97
C ILE A 77 -18.48 -6.87 3.22
N ASN A 78 -19.32 -7.91 3.12
CA ASN A 78 -20.26 -8.34 4.17
C ASN A 78 -21.11 -7.15 4.65
N LYS A 79 -21.30 -6.99 5.96
CA LYS A 79 -22.12 -5.94 6.56
C LYS A 79 -21.32 -4.66 6.90
N ARG A 80 -20.07 -4.57 6.45
CA ARG A 80 -19.18 -3.46 6.82
C ARG A 80 -19.59 -2.18 6.13
N LYS A 81 -19.56 -1.08 6.86
CA LYS A 81 -19.72 0.27 6.32
C LYS A 81 -18.36 0.81 5.90
N VAL A 82 -18.30 1.42 4.73
CA VAL A 82 -17.13 2.15 4.26
C VAL A 82 -17.47 3.62 4.28
N TYR A 83 -16.67 4.39 5.02
CA TYR A 83 -16.82 5.83 5.14
C TYR A 83 -15.92 6.53 4.12
N ARG A 84 -16.30 7.72 3.66
CA ARG A 84 -15.44 8.61 2.88
C ARG A 84 -15.30 9.95 3.61
N SER A 85 -14.18 10.63 3.44
CA SER A 85 -13.88 11.90 4.13
C SER A 85 -14.38 13.16 3.40
N TRP A 86 -15.04 13.03 2.25
CA TRP A 86 -15.57 14.15 1.47
C TRP A 86 -17.04 13.93 1.10
N LEU A 87 -17.72 15.03 0.75
CA LEU A 87 -19.14 15.04 0.35
C LEU A 87 -19.35 14.56 -1.08
#